data_AF-A0A845ZDJ9-F1
#
_entry.id   AF-A0A845ZDJ9-F1
#
_cell.length_a   1.000
_cell.length_b   1.000
_cell.length_c   1.000
_cell.angle_alpha   90.00
_cell.angle_beta   90.00
_cell.angle_gamma   90.00
#
_symmetry.space_group_name_H-M   'P 1'
#
loop_
_entity.id
_entity.type
_entity.pdbx_description
1 polymer ?
#
loop_
_entity_poly.entity_id
_entity_poly.type
_entity_poly.pdbx_seq_one_letter_code
_entity_poly.pdbx_strand_id
1 'polypeptide(L)'
;MMKQHSSLFLRVTAVITALMFAAAATILIGWVSLAAPGASPTQAVTIVSGANTGVLAPGEERWFRLFPNRFDRFEQSVVVVFTPVQQRHVGFEIFTQDTIELFQRGGFELNNLGAGQVVSLDNNPFTSELFWTGWIYGDQNYYIRLVNPESAPITYWLYPERNITPPMAEPVPTSTPVATPTPDQSIDGTSPWVALPFNPEAPTRNSGRLNPHQTMWYRLDPHGDSPQEAGLTLFMTPGNGHLLNGTTLDIFTMPAVQNWPHSIGNNIGAGAAVERDGNPMTGERAWHGWLVAGEVYYVRLHNGNDAPVDYWLFPGQVHNVLLGQ
;
A
#
# COMPACT_ATOMS: atom_id res chain seq x y z
N MET A 1 -61.30 -57.03 22.60
CA MET A 1 -59.94 -56.90 22.02
C MET A 1 -59.87 -55.64 21.16
N MET A 2 -59.59 -54.46 21.73
CA MET A 2 -59.36 -53.23 20.95
C MET A 2 -58.74 -52.11 21.81
N LYS A 3 -57.68 -52.40 22.58
CA LYS A 3 -56.98 -51.39 23.40
C LYS A 3 -55.45 -51.35 23.23
N GLN A 4 -54.87 -52.15 22.33
CA GLN A 4 -53.41 -52.29 22.27
C GLN A 4 -52.70 -51.53 21.13
N HIS A 5 -53.44 -50.98 20.15
CA HIS A 5 -52.82 -50.29 19.01
C HIS A 5 -52.58 -48.78 19.21
N SER A 6 -53.23 -48.13 20.19
CA SER A 6 -53.11 -46.67 20.40
C SER A 6 -51.79 -46.24 21.09
N SER A 7 -51.16 -47.14 21.84
CA SER A 7 -49.95 -46.84 22.63
C SER A 7 -48.69 -46.78 21.76
N LEU A 8 -48.63 -47.61 20.72
CA LEU A 8 -47.46 -47.69 19.84
C LEU A 8 -47.33 -46.44 18.95
N PHE A 9 -48.46 -45.93 18.45
CA PHE A 9 -48.48 -44.78 17.55
C PHE A 9 -47.99 -43.50 18.24
N LEU A 10 -48.45 -43.24 19.47
CA LEU A 10 -48.04 -42.05 20.24
C LEU A 10 -46.53 -42.06 20.57
N ARG A 11 -45.95 -43.23 20.84
CA ARG A 11 -44.51 -43.37 21.14
C ARG A 11 -43.64 -43.14 19.90
N VAL A 12 -44.08 -43.60 18.73
CA VAL A 12 -43.35 -43.40 17.47
C VAL A 12 -43.38 -41.93 17.05
N THR A 13 -44.51 -41.23 17.18
CA THR A 13 -44.60 -39.79 16.83
C THR A 13 -43.75 -38.92 17.75
N ALA A 14 -43.70 -39.22 19.06
CA ALA A 14 -42.86 -38.50 20.01
C ALA A 14 -41.36 -38.67 19.71
N VAL A 15 -40.93 -39.88 19.35
CA VAL A 15 -39.52 -40.17 19.01
C VAL A 15 -39.11 -39.47 17.71
N ILE A 16 -39.95 -39.47 16.68
CA ILE A 16 -39.66 -38.78 15.41
C ILE A 16 -39.59 -37.25 15.62
N THR A 17 -40.47 -36.69 16.44
CA THR A 17 -40.46 -35.25 16.73
C THR A 17 -39.22 -34.86 17.53
N ALA A 18 -38.82 -35.65 18.53
CA ALA A 18 -37.58 -35.43 19.28
C ALA A 18 -36.32 -35.56 18.40
N LEU A 19 -36.30 -36.50 17.45
CA LEU A 19 -35.20 -36.64 16.48
C LEU A 19 -35.14 -35.47 15.49
N MET A 20 -36.27 -34.93 15.05
CA MET A 20 -36.30 -33.74 14.19
C MET A 20 -35.83 -32.48 14.93
N PHE A 21 -36.15 -32.32 16.22
CA PHE A 21 -35.61 -31.23 17.04
C PHE A 21 -34.11 -31.40 17.35
N ALA A 22 -33.63 -32.63 17.57
CA ALA A 22 -32.21 -32.90 17.77
C ALA A 22 -31.37 -32.69 16.49
N ALA A 23 -31.93 -33.01 15.31
CA ALA A 23 -31.30 -32.73 14.02
C ALA A 23 -31.33 -31.24 13.64
N ALA A 24 -32.40 -30.51 14.00
CA ALA A 24 -32.47 -29.06 13.79
C ALA A 24 -31.51 -28.27 14.72
N ALA A 25 -31.26 -28.76 15.94
CA ALA A 25 -30.33 -28.14 16.88
C ALA A 25 -28.85 -28.35 16.50
N THR A 26 -28.52 -29.39 15.72
CA THR A 26 -27.13 -29.65 15.28
C THR A 26 -26.75 -28.91 13.99
N ILE A 27 -27.73 -28.41 13.22
CA ILE A 27 -27.47 -27.66 11.97
C ILE A 27 -27.31 -26.15 12.21
N LEU A 28 -27.63 -25.65 13.41
CA LEU A 28 -27.56 -24.22 13.76
C LEU A 28 -26.33 -23.82 14.58
N ILE A 29 -25.33 -24.72 14.72
CA ILE A 29 -23.95 -24.31 15.04
C ILE A 29 -23.29 -23.95 13.71
N GLY A 30 -23.88 -22.96 13.03
CA GLY A 30 -23.25 -22.28 11.93
C GLY A 30 -21.96 -21.68 12.46
N TRP A 31 -20.85 -22.01 11.79
CA TRP A 31 -19.51 -21.57 12.10
C TRP A 31 -19.47 -20.04 12.07
N VAL A 32 -19.72 -19.39 13.20
CA VAL A 32 -19.34 -18.01 13.41
C VAL A 32 -17.83 -18.04 13.57
N SER A 33 -17.12 -18.06 12.45
CA SER A 33 -15.69 -17.78 12.43
C SER A 33 -15.54 -16.37 12.96
N LEU A 34 -15.20 -16.24 14.25
CA LEU A 34 -14.77 -14.97 14.82
C LEU A 34 -13.61 -14.49 13.95
N ALA A 35 -13.84 -13.42 13.20
CA ALA A 35 -12.81 -12.85 12.35
C ALA A 35 -11.60 -12.53 13.23
N ALA A 36 -10.41 -12.90 12.74
CA ALA A 36 -9.18 -12.69 13.48
C ALA A 36 -9.00 -11.20 13.82
N PRO A 37 -8.40 -10.84 14.96
CA PRO A 37 -8.07 -9.44 15.25
C PRO A 37 -7.33 -8.79 14.09
N GLY A 38 -7.77 -7.60 13.68
CA GLY A 38 -7.24 -6.89 12.53
C GLY A 38 -7.73 -7.36 11.17
N ALA A 39 -8.70 -8.28 11.06
CA ALA A 39 -9.21 -8.72 9.76
C ALA A 39 -10.03 -7.65 9.00
N SER A 40 -10.39 -6.55 9.66
CA SER A 40 -11.14 -5.44 9.07
C SER A 40 -10.85 -4.12 9.80
N PRO A 41 -11.18 -2.95 9.22
CA PRO A 41 -10.96 -1.66 9.88
C PRO A 41 -11.70 -1.52 11.22
N THR A 42 -12.89 -2.10 11.38
CA THR A 42 -13.64 -2.09 12.65
C THR A 42 -13.01 -2.97 13.73
N GLN A 43 -12.17 -3.92 13.31
CA GLN A 43 -11.44 -4.84 14.19
C GLN A 43 -9.95 -4.52 14.24
N ALA A 44 -9.54 -3.32 13.80
CA ALA A 44 -8.15 -2.92 13.72
C ALA A 44 -7.44 -3.04 15.08
N VAL A 45 -6.24 -3.62 15.06
CA VAL A 45 -5.40 -3.80 16.26
C VAL A 45 -4.76 -2.47 16.62
N THR A 46 -4.93 -1.99 17.85
CA THR A 46 -4.22 -0.78 18.31
C THR A 46 -2.72 -1.03 18.30
N ILE A 47 -1.97 -0.17 17.62
CA ILE A 47 -0.51 -0.22 17.57
C ILE A 47 0.04 0.11 18.96
N VAL A 48 1.00 -0.69 19.42
CA VAL A 48 1.80 -0.41 20.62
C VAL A 48 3.15 0.16 20.24
N SER A 49 3.81 0.85 21.18
CA SER A 49 5.21 1.27 21.00
C SER A 49 6.11 0.05 20.78
N GLY A 50 7.09 0.18 19.89
CA GLY A 50 7.97 -0.90 19.48
C GLY A 50 7.42 -1.75 18.33
N ALA A 51 7.87 -3.00 18.25
CA ALA A 51 7.53 -3.90 17.15
C ALA A 51 6.15 -4.55 17.35
N ASN A 52 5.26 -4.34 16.38
CA ASN A 52 3.98 -5.02 16.27
C ASN A 52 4.17 -6.16 15.27
N THR A 53 4.19 -7.40 15.75
CA THR A 53 4.62 -8.55 14.95
C THR A 53 3.48 -9.46 14.55
N GLY A 54 3.67 -10.24 13.50
CA GLY A 54 2.74 -11.28 13.12
C GLY A 54 3.11 -12.00 11.84
N VAL A 55 2.22 -12.90 11.43
CA VAL A 55 2.27 -13.60 10.15
C VAL A 55 1.00 -13.24 9.37
N LEU A 56 1.14 -13.03 8.06
CA LEU A 56 0.05 -12.88 7.12
C LEU A 56 0.12 -13.99 6.09
N ALA A 57 -0.93 -14.80 5.98
CA ALA A 57 -1.01 -15.83 4.95
C ALA A 57 -1.24 -15.21 3.56
N PRO A 58 -1.10 -16.01 2.48
CA PRO A 58 -1.41 -15.56 1.12
C PRO A 58 -2.82 -14.96 1.00
N GLY A 59 -2.91 -13.75 0.43
CA GLY A 59 -4.15 -13.01 0.23
C GLY A 59 -4.75 -12.39 1.51
N GLU A 60 -4.13 -12.57 2.67
CA GLU A 60 -4.62 -11.99 3.91
C GLU A 60 -4.23 -10.51 4.06
N GLU A 61 -5.03 -9.81 4.84
CA GLU A 61 -4.76 -8.44 5.25
C GLU A 61 -4.85 -8.27 6.75
N ARG A 62 -4.15 -7.27 7.27
CA ARG A 62 -4.21 -6.87 8.66
C ARG A 62 -4.33 -5.37 8.81
N TRP A 63 -5.30 -4.98 9.62
CA TRP A 63 -5.61 -3.61 9.97
C TRP A 63 -5.07 -3.27 11.34
N PHE A 64 -4.39 -2.13 11.41
CA PHE A 64 -3.93 -1.53 12.66
C PHE A 64 -4.52 -0.14 12.83
N ARG A 65 -4.62 0.30 14.08
CA ARG A 65 -5.04 1.65 14.44
C ARG A 65 -3.90 2.39 15.13
N LEU A 66 -3.51 3.51 14.55
CA LEU A 66 -2.52 4.44 15.08
C LEU A 66 -3.25 5.62 15.73
N PHE A 67 -2.93 5.90 17.00
CA PHE A 67 -3.42 7.08 17.71
C PHE A 67 -2.21 7.86 18.27
N PRO A 68 -1.75 8.92 17.58
CA PRO A 68 -0.54 9.62 17.99
C PRO A 68 -0.61 10.32 19.34
N ASN A 69 -1.81 10.65 19.81
CA ASN A 69 -2.06 11.34 21.06
C ASN A 69 -1.28 12.68 21.18
N ARG A 70 -1.40 13.52 20.15
CA ARG A 70 -0.81 14.87 20.10
C ARG A 70 -1.88 15.88 19.69
N PHE A 71 -1.74 17.16 20.04
CA PHE A 71 -2.74 18.19 19.71
C PHE A 71 -2.35 19.05 18.51
N ASP A 72 -1.16 18.83 17.97
CA ASP A 72 -0.61 19.55 16.82
C ASP A 72 -0.53 18.65 15.58
N ARG A 73 -0.29 19.32 14.44
CA ARG A 73 0.08 18.64 13.19
C ARG A 73 1.59 18.37 13.24
N PHE A 74 1.99 17.14 13.03
CA PHE A 74 3.40 16.74 13.07
C PHE A 74 3.68 15.68 11.99
N GLU A 75 4.95 15.47 11.68
CA GLU A 75 5.39 14.45 10.73
C GLU A 75 5.46 13.09 11.44
N GLN A 76 4.74 12.10 10.90
CA GLN A 76 4.73 10.73 11.37
C GLN A 76 5.49 9.85 10.39
N SER A 77 6.14 8.82 10.93
CA SER A 77 6.80 7.78 10.14
C SER A 77 6.35 6.40 10.59
N VAL A 78 6.17 5.47 9.66
CA VAL A 78 5.86 4.07 9.98
C VAL A 78 6.72 3.18 9.10
N VAL A 79 7.31 2.15 9.70
CA VAL A 79 8.15 1.17 9.02
C VAL A 79 7.49 -0.20 9.13
N VAL A 80 7.48 -0.96 8.05
CA VAL A 80 7.16 -2.39 8.04
C VAL A 80 8.38 -3.13 7.54
N VAL A 81 8.95 -3.99 8.37
CA VAL A 81 9.98 -4.96 7.97
C VAL A 81 9.29 -6.30 7.80
N PHE A 82 9.63 -7.07 6.77
CA PHE A 82 9.05 -8.40 6.60
C PHE A 82 9.98 -9.38 5.89
N THR A 83 9.69 -10.66 6.08
CA THR A 83 10.37 -11.80 5.43
C THR A 83 9.33 -12.73 4.80
N PRO A 84 9.66 -13.42 3.69
CA PRO A 84 10.97 -13.40 3.02
C PRO A 84 11.14 -12.21 2.06
N VAL A 85 12.38 -11.72 1.87
CA VAL A 85 12.72 -10.55 1.02
C VAL A 85 12.19 -10.63 -0.43
N GLN A 86 12.01 -11.84 -0.97
CA GLN A 86 11.60 -12.04 -2.36
C GLN A 86 10.17 -11.55 -2.63
N GLN A 87 9.38 -11.30 -1.58
CA GLN A 87 7.99 -10.88 -1.67
C GLN A 87 7.88 -9.36 -1.76
N ARG A 88 8.11 -8.80 -2.94
CA ARG A 88 8.18 -7.34 -3.12
C ARG A 88 6.83 -6.64 -3.18
N HIS A 89 5.72 -7.40 -3.22
CA HIS A 89 4.40 -6.84 -3.46
C HIS A 89 3.55 -6.64 -2.20
N VAL A 90 4.13 -6.74 -1.00
CA VAL A 90 3.39 -6.44 0.24
C VAL A 90 2.83 -5.02 0.17
N GLY A 91 1.51 -4.89 0.31
CA GLY A 91 0.83 -3.61 0.27
C GLY A 91 0.81 -3.00 1.67
N PHE A 92 1.16 -1.73 1.78
CA PHE A 92 1.18 -0.99 3.04
C PHE A 92 0.57 0.39 2.80
N GLU A 93 -0.59 0.64 3.39
CA GLU A 93 -1.39 1.84 3.13
C GLU A 93 -1.85 2.48 4.45
N ILE A 94 -1.97 3.82 4.45
CA ILE A 94 -2.42 4.62 5.59
C ILE A 94 -3.74 5.29 5.23
N PHE A 95 -4.73 5.27 6.11
CA PHE A 95 -6.05 5.88 5.92
C PHE A 95 -6.41 6.79 7.08
N THR A 96 -7.19 7.83 6.81
CA THR A 96 -7.81 8.67 7.85
C THR A 96 -9.03 7.98 8.45
N GLN A 97 -9.43 8.37 9.66
CA GLN A 97 -10.67 7.88 10.27
C GLN A 97 -11.91 8.17 9.39
N ASP A 98 -12.00 9.38 8.84
CA ASP A 98 -13.13 9.78 7.98
C ASP A 98 -13.26 8.89 6.74
N THR A 99 -12.14 8.56 6.08
CA THR A 99 -12.15 7.63 4.93
C THR A 99 -12.73 6.27 5.34
N ILE A 100 -12.32 5.74 6.50
CA ILE A 100 -12.78 4.44 6.98
C ILE A 100 -14.27 4.48 7.35
N GLU A 101 -14.75 5.55 7.98
CA GLU A 101 -16.16 5.72 8.33
C GLU A 101 -17.05 5.87 7.08
N LEU A 102 -16.55 6.52 6.02
CA LEU A 102 -17.23 6.58 4.74
C LEU A 102 -17.32 5.21 4.07
N PHE A 103 -16.21 4.47 4.03
CA PHE A 103 -16.18 3.11 3.47
C PHE A 103 -17.15 2.17 4.20
N GLN A 104 -17.19 2.20 5.54
CA GLN A 104 -18.09 1.37 6.34
C GLN A 104 -19.58 1.68 6.11
N ARG A 105 -19.91 2.89 5.65
CA ARG A 105 -21.27 3.29 5.26
C ARG A 105 -21.65 2.89 3.84
N GLY A 106 -20.81 2.13 3.15
CA GLY A 106 -21.03 1.70 1.76
C GLY A 106 -20.47 2.66 0.72
N GLY A 107 -19.54 3.55 1.10
CA GLY A 107 -18.73 4.28 0.13
C GLY A 107 -17.89 3.32 -0.72
N PHE A 108 -17.76 3.60 -2.02
CA PHE A 108 -17.15 2.67 -2.98
C PHE A 108 -15.62 2.75 -3.05
N GLU A 109 -14.99 3.78 -2.49
CA GLU A 109 -13.55 4.02 -2.65
C GLU A 109 -12.87 4.28 -1.30
N LEU A 110 -11.82 3.49 -1.04
CA LEU A 110 -10.89 3.72 0.06
C LEU A 110 -9.75 4.61 -0.43
N ASN A 111 -9.89 5.91 -0.23
CA ASN A 111 -8.82 6.87 -0.52
C ASN A 111 -7.78 6.86 0.60
N ASN A 112 -6.60 6.28 0.32
CA ASN A 112 -5.51 6.29 1.28
C ASN A 112 -4.87 7.69 1.37
N LEU A 113 -4.37 8.01 2.56
CA LEU A 113 -3.53 9.17 2.84
C LEU A 113 -2.14 9.00 2.19
N GLY A 114 -1.70 7.76 2.02
CA GLY A 114 -0.49 7.40 1.31
C GLY A 114 -0.17 5.91 1.46
N ALA A 115 0.84 5.46 0.72
CA ALA A 115 1.33 4.10 0.74
C ALA A 115 2.82 4.05 1.10
N GLY A 116 3.24 2.98 1.77
CA GLY A 116 4.64 2.74 2.06
C GLY A 116 5.43 2.36 0.83
N GLN A 117 6.71 2.68 0.89
CA GLN A 117 7.65 2.51 -0.21
C GLN A 117 8.74 1.54 0.16
N VAL A 118 9.21 0.76 -0.82
CA VAL A 118 10.35 -0.13 -0.62
C VAL A 118 11.59 0.68 -0.27
N VAL A 119 12.20 0.37 0.88
CA VAL A 119 13.46 0.94 1.36
C VAL A 119 14.39 -0.18 1.84
N SER A 120 15.62 0.20 2.21
CA SER A 120 16.60 -0.66 2.86
C SER A 120 17.29 0.16 3.95
N LEU A 121 16.77 0.12 5.17
CA LEU A 121 17.22 0.82 6.37
C LEU A 121 18.23 -0.01 7.16
N ASP A 122 18.02 -1.32 7.27
CA ASP A 122 18.88 -2.22 8.03
C ASP A 122 20.03 -2.86 7.22
N ASN A 123 20.02 -2.70 5.89
CA ASN A 123 20.95 -3.35 4.94
C ASN A 123 20.99 -4.89 5.05
N ASN A 124 19.94 -5.51 5.57
CA ASN A 124 19.85 -6.95 5.69
C ASN A 124 19.27 -7.53 4.39
N PRO A 125 20.01 -8.40 3.68
CA PRO A 125 19.56 -8.95 2.41
C PRO A 125 18.40 -9.96 2.54
N PHE A 126 17.97 -10.31 3.76
CA PHE A 126 16.90 -11.28 4.02
C PHE A 126 15.56 -10.65 4.37
N THR A 127 15.54 -9.35 4.62
CA THR A 127 14.34 -8.56 4.91
C THR A 127 14.04 -7.62 3.76
N SER A 128 12.74 -7.43 3.52
CA SER A 128 12.25 -6.29 2.75
C SER A 128 11.64 -5.29 3.71
N GLU A 129 11.70 -4.02 3.37
CA GLU A 129 11.19 -2.96 4.21
C GLU A 129 10.32 -2.01 3.41
N LEU A 130 9.19 -1.61 4.01
CA LEU A 130 8.35 -0.55 3.51
C LEU A 130 8.36 0.60 4.51
N PHE A 131 8.55 1.82 4.01
CA PHE A 131 8.57 3.03 4.81
C PHE A 131 7.54 4.02 4.30
N TRP A 132 6.77 4.57 5.22
CA TRP A 132 5.89 5.69 4.96
C TRP A 132 6.23 6.83 5.89
N THR A 133 6.17 8.06 5.37
CA THR A 133 6.18 9.27 6.17
C THR A 133 5.19 10.29 5.63
N GLY A 134 4.57 11.05 6.51
CA GLY A 134 3.60 12.07 6.14
C GLY A 134 3.15 12.91 7.32
N TRP A 135 2.63 14.09 7.02
CA TRP A 135 2.09 14.99 8.03
C TRP A 135 0.70 14.55 8.46
N ILE A 136 0.49 14.39 9.76
CA ILE A 136 -0.78 13.99 10.36
C ILE A 136 -1.17 14.91 11.52
N TYR A 137 -2.47 15.02 11.78
CA TYR A 137 -3.02 15.63 13.00
C TYR A 137 -3.05 14.61 14.14
N GLY A 138 -2.58 14.98 15.32
CA GLY A 138 -2.42 14.02 16.42
C GLY A 138 -3.68 13.67 17.21
N ASP A 139 -4.79 14.36 16.95
CA ASP A 139 -6.06 14.25 17.68
C ASP A 139 -7.07 13.30 17.02
N GLN A 140 -6.68 12.65 15.91
CA GLN A 140 -7.52 11.70 15.19
C GLN A 140 -6.86 10.33 15.05
N ASN A 141 -7.69 9.31 14.77
CA ASN A 141 -7.21 7.97 14.47
C ASN A 141 -6.77 7.84 13.01
N TYR A 142 -5.73 7.05 12.79
CA TYR A 142 -5.32 6.58 11.47
C TYR A 142 -5.37 5.07 11.44
N TYR A 143 -5.63 4.55 10.25
CA TYR A 143 -5.71 3.12 10.02
C TYR A 143 -4.61 2.70 9.08
N ILE A 144 -3.94 1.60 9.40
CA ILE A 144 -2.88 1.04 8.59
C ILE A 144 -3.38 -0.29 8.06
N ARG A 145 -3.32 -0.47 6.75
CA ARG A 145 -3.61 -1.75 6.10
C ARG A 145 -2.31 -2.35 5.61
N LEU A 146 -2.03 -3.57 6.07
CA LEU A 146 -0.94 -4.39 5.57
C LEU A 146 -1.56 -5.57 4.82
N VAL A 147 -1.29 -5.70 3.53
CA VAL A 147 -1.83 -6.75 2.65
C VAL A 147 -0.69 -7.65 2.19
N ASN A 148 -0.89 -8.96 2.23
CA ASN A 148 0.01 -9.92 1.60
C ASN A 148 -0.64 -10.47 0.32
N PRO A 149 -0.38 -9.90 -0.87
CA PRO A 149 -0.95 -10.42 -2.11
C PRO A 149 -0.18 -11.62 -2.68
N GLU A 150 0.90 -12.04 -2.02
CA GLU A 150 1.79 -13.08 -2.51
C GLU A 150 1.23 -14.47 -2.29
N SER A 151 1.75 -15.46 -3.01
CA SER A 151 1.32 -16.86 -2.88
C SER A 151 1.92 -17.59 -1.67
N ALA A 152 2.76 -16.94 -0.88
CA ALA A 152 3.39 -17.50 0.31
C ALA A 152 3.23 -16.56 1.52
N PRO A 153 3.20 -17.09 2.76
CA PRO A 153 3.04 -16.26 3.94
C PRO A 153 4.24 -15.32 4.17
N ILE A 154 4.00 -14.17 4.80
CA ILE A 154 5.04 -13.28 5.32
C ILE A 154 5.05 -13.26 6.84
N THR A 155 6.24 -13.09 7.42
CA THR A 155 6.38 -12.63 8.81
C THR A 155 6.71 -11.15 8.78
N TYR A 156 6.00 -10.33 9.56
CA TYR A 156 6.17 -8.88 9.55
C TYR A 156 6.45 -8.32 10.95
N TRP A 157 7.10 -7.16 10.97
CA TRP A 157 7.34 -6.30 12.12
C TRP A 157 6.96 -4.86 11.73
N LEU A 158 5.91 -4.33 12.35
CA LEU A 158 5.44 -2.97 12.11
C LEU A 158 5.86 -2.06 13.27
N TYR A 159 6.48 -0.93 12.93
CA TYR A 159 7.00 0.05 13.87
C TYR A 159 6.32 1.41 13.63
N PRO A 160 5.70 2.03 14.66
CA PRO A 160 5.13 3.36 14.54
C PRO A 160 6.19 4.48 14.55
N GLU A 161 7.48 4.16 14.49
CA GLU A 161 8.58 5.11 14.57
C GLU A 161 9.73 4.63 13.69
N ARG A 162 10.53 5.57 13.16
CA ARG A 162 11.67 5.25 12.29
C ARG A 162 12.81 4.53 13.00
N ASN A 163 12.97 4.72 14.31
CA ASN A 163 14.06 4.12 15.08
C ASN A 163 13.81 2.63 15.27
N ILE A 164 14.16 1.85 14.24
CA ILE A 164 14.07 0.40 14.27
C ILE A 164 15.42 -0.20 14.70
N THR A 165 15.35 -1.12 15.65
CA THR A 165 16.39 -2.13 15.84
C THR A 165 15.70 -3.45 15.54
N PRO A 166 15.65 -3.90 14.27
CA PRO A 166 14.98 -5.15 13.94
C PRO A 166 15.63 -6.29 14.74
N PRO A 167 14.85 -7.27 15.22
CA PRO A 167 15.42 -8.48 15.80
C PRO A 167 16.24 -9.15 14.70
N MET A 168 17.56 -9.15 14.87
CA MET A 168 18.52 -9.66 13.92
C MET A 168 18.16 -11.13 13.61
N ALA A 169 17.59 -11.38 12.44
CA ALA A 169 17.35 -12.75 11.99
C ALA A 169 18.71 -13.46 11.87
N GLU A 170 18.80 -14.71 12.35
CA GLU A 170 20.02 -15.49 12.18
C GLU A 170 20.38 -15.57 10.70
N PRO A 171 21.64 -15.28 10.31
CA PRO A 171 22.02 -15.20 8.91
C PRO A 171 21.88 -16.57 8.23
N VAL A 172 21.07 -16.65 7.19
CA VAL A 172 21.18 -17.69 6.16
C VAL A 172 22.36 -17.29 5.26
N PRO A 173 23.19 -18.22 4.74
CA PRO A 173 24.40 -17.84 4.00
C PRO A 173 24.14 -17.00 2.74
N THR A 174 24.94 -15.95 2.61
CA THR A 174 24.91 -14.83 1.65
C THR A 174 25.18 -15.23 0.20
N SER A 175 24.44 -14.64 -0.74
CA SER A 175 24.71 -14.66 -2.18
C SER A 175 25.66 -13.53 -2.63
N THR A 176 26.32 -13.77 -3.77
CA THR A 176 27.44 -13.06 -4.41
C THR A 176 27.25 -11.53 -4.60
N PRO A 177 28.33 -10.72 -4.52
CA PRO A 177 28.28 -9.25 -4.70
C PRO A 177 27.80 -8.81 -6.09
N VAL A 178 26.94 -7.79 -6.10
CA VAL A 178 26.47 -7.07 -7.30
C VAL A 178 27.48 -5.97 -7.66
N ALA A 179 27.82 -5.86 -8.95
CA ALA A 179 28.81 -4.92 -9.47
C ALA A 179 28.35 -3.46 -9.41
N THR A 180 29.29 -2.56 -9.13
CA THR A 180 29.12 -1.10 -9.18
C THR A 180 28.93 -0.63 -10.62
N PRO A 181 27.84 0.09 -10.98
CA PRO A 181 27.67 0.61 -12.33
C PRO A 181 28.64 1.76 -12.62
N THR A 182 29.15 1.79 -13.85
CA THR A 182 29.99 2.85 -14.41
C THR A 182 29.12 4.07 -14.75
N PRO A 183 29.58 5.33 -14.60
CA PRO A 183 28.77 6.51 -14.91
C PRO A 183 28.55 6.59 -16.42
N ASP A 184 27.33 6.27 -16.85
CA ASP A 184 26.92 6.38 -18.25
C ASP A 184 26.58 7.84 -18.60
N GLN A 185 26.72 8.19 -19.88
CA GLN A 185 26.40 9.53 -20.36
C GLN A 185 24.93 9.84 -20.08
N SER A 186 24.71 10.95 -19.38
CA SER A 186 23.41 11.37 -18.86
C SER A 186 22.40 11.59 -19.99
N ILE A 187 21.55 10.59 -20.25
CA ILE A 187 20.33 10.74 -21.03
C ILE A 187 19.34 11.55 -20.18
N ASP A 188 18.68 12.55 -20.78
CA ASP A 188 17.69 13.39 -20.09
C ASP A 188 16.67 12.53 -19.32
N GLY A 189 16.38 12.93 -18.08
CA GLY A 189 15.42 12.29 -17.19
C GLY A 189 15.91 11.02 -16.50
N THR A 190 17.14 10.53 -16.74
CA THR A 190 17.65 9.31 -16.06
C THR A 190 18.12 9.52 -14.62
N SER A 191 18.35 10.78 -14.23
CA SER A 191 18.73 11.16 -12.87
C SER A 191 18.00 12.44 -12.49
N PRO A 192 17.89 12.76 -11.19
CA PRO A 192 17.24 13.99 -10.78
C PRO A 192 17.98 15.26 -11.26
N TRP A 193 19.28 15.15 -11.55
CA TRP A 193 20.11 16.28 -12.02
C TRP A 193 19.87 16.66 -13.48
N VAL A 194 19.25 15.77 -14.23
CA VAL A 194 18.78 16.02 -15.61
C VAL A 194 17.30 15.75 -15.73
N ALA A 195 16.53 15.96 -14.67
CA ALA A 195 15.10 15.75 -14.67
C ALA A 195 14.41 16.58 -15.77
N LEU A 196 13.47 15.95 -16.47
CA LEU A 196 12.67 16.63 -17.49
C LEU A 196 11.75 17.66 -16.83
N PRO A 197 11.49 18.83 -17.43
CA PRO A 197 10.51 19.75 -16.88
C PRO A 197 9.13 19.09 -16.89
N PHE A 198 8.45 19.06 -15.73
CA PHE A 198 7.07 18.60 -15.66
C PHE A 198 6.15 19.64 -16.28
N ASN A 199 5.38 19.25 -17.29
CA ASN A 199 4.47 20.17 -17.97
C ASN A 199 3.02 19.92 -17.53
N PRO A 200 2.42 20.79 -16.68
CA PRO A 200 1.04 20.60 -16.25
C PRO A 200 0.00 20.90 -17.35
N GLU A 201 0.35 21.70 -18.36
CA GLU A 201 -0.60 22.11 -19.41
C GLU A 201 -0.62 21.15 -20.61
N ALA A 202 0.41 20.32 -20.76
CA ALA A 202 0.55 19.38 -21.87
C ALA A 202 0.93 17.99 -21.37
N PRO A 203 -0.02 17.23 -20.80
CA PRO A 203 0.26 15.92 -20.20
C PRO A 203 0.80 14.88 -21.19
N THR A 204 0.52 15.01 -22.49
CA THR A 204 1.15 14.19 -23.53
C THR A 204 2.67 14.40 -23.66
N ARG A 205 3.24 15.40 -22.97
CA ARG A 205 4.69 15.60 -22.87
C ARG A 205 5.31 14.92 -21.65
N ASN A 206 4.50 14.45 -20.69
CA ASN A 206 4.97 13.69 -19.54
C ASN A 206 4.63 12.19 -19.74
N SER A 207 4.77 11.71 -20.97
CA SER A 207 4.52 10.32 -21.34
C SER A 207 5.73 9.72 -22.03
N GLY A 208 5.88 8.42 -21.93
CA GLY A 208 6.98 7.71 -22.57
C GLY A 208 6.94 6.22 -22.29
N ARG A 209 8.10 5.58 -22.43
CA ARG A 209 8.29 4.17 -22.14
C ARG A 209 9.41 4.00 -21.13
N LEU A 210 9.13 3.23 -20.08
CA LEU A 210 10.12 2.77 -19.11
C LEU A 210 10.49 1.33 -19.45
N ASN A 211 11.72 1.10 -19.89
CA ASN A 211 12.26 -0.25 -19.99
C ASN A 211 12.38 -0.90 -18.60
N PRO A 212 12.60 -2.23 -18.54
CA PRO A 212 12.85 -2.91 -17.28
C PRO A 212 13.91 -2.21 -16.43
N HIS A 213 13.62 -2.01 -15.15
CA HIS A 213 14.49 -1.36 -14.15
C HIS A 213 14.83 0.12 -14.44
N GLN A 214 14.20 0.72 -15.46
CA GLN A 214 14.46 2.11 -15.83
C GLN A 214 13.77 3.08 -14.87
N THR A 215 14.39 4.25 -14.71
CA THR A 215 13.85 5.38 -13.96
C THR A 215 13.72 6.59 -14.87
N MET A 216 12.66 7.37 -14.69
CA MET A 216 12.45 8.68 -15.27
C MET A 216 12.22 9.72 -14.17
N TRP A 217 12.83 10.87 -14.32
CA TRP A 217 12.72 11.99 -13.39
C TRP A 217 12.08 13.19 -14.07
N TYR A 218 11.10 13.77 -13.38
CA TYR A 218 10.49 15.04 -13.74
C TYR A 218 10.74 16.06 -12.64
N ARG A 219 10.98 17.31 -13.01
CA ARG A 219 11.10 18.45 -12.10
C ARG A 219 9.76 19.19 -12.05
N LEU A 220 9.22 19.34 -10.85
CA LEU A 220 7.97 20.02 -10.56
C LEU A 220 8.29 21.29 -9.76
N ASP A 221 7.93 22.45 -10.31
CA ASP A 221 8.11 23.76 -9.70
C ASP A 221 6.73 24.40 -9.43
N PRO A 222 6.11 24.18 -8.24
CA PRO A 222 4.84 24.80 -7.89
C PRO A 222 4.97 26.34 -7.85
N HIS A 223 4.15 27.02 -8.65
CA HIS A 223 4.14 28.47 -8.74
C HIS A 223 3.20 29.10 -7.71
N GLY A 224 3.43 30.35 -7.28
CA GLY A 224 2.55 31.11 -6.39
C GLY A 224 3.21 31.47 -5.05
N ASP A 225 2.42 32.01 -4.12
CA ASP A 225 2.90 32.56 -2.83
C ASP A 225 2.45 31.76 -1.60
N SER A 226 1.63 30.73 -1.78
CA SER A 226 1.07 29.91 -0.69
C SER A 226 1.22 28.43 -0.99
N PRO A 227 1.28 27.55 0.03
CA PRO A 227 1.17 26.11 -0.19
C PRO A 227 -0.04 25.76 -1.06
N GLN A 228 0.15 24.83 -1.99
CA GLN A 228 -0.85 24.39 -2.94
C GLN A 228 -1.12 22.91 -2.77
N GLU A 229 -2.39 22.57 -2.77
CA GLU A 229 -2.83 21.19 -2.92
C GLU A 229 -2.53 20.74 -4.35
N ALA A 230 -1.90 19.58 -4.50
CA ALA A 230 -1.51 19.02 -5.78
C ALA A 230 -1.88 17.54 -5.85
N GLY A 231 -2.27 17.11 -7.04
CA GLY A 231 -2.41 15.70 -7.38
C GLY A 231 -1.44 15.33 -8.48
N LEU A 232 -1.06 14.07 -8.55
CA LEU A 232 -0.41 13.46 -9.70
C LEU A 232 -1.11 12.15 -10.00
N THR A 233 -1.40 11.88 -11.26
CA THR A 233 -1.96 10.60 -11.71
C THR A 233 -1.06 9.99 -12.77
N LEU A 234 -0.55 8.80 -12.51
CA LEU A 234 0.23 7.98 -13.43
C LEU A 234 -0.67 6.89 -14.01
N PHE A 235 -0.89 6.91 -15.31
CA PHE A 235 -1.45 5.78 -16.04
C PHE A 235 -0.33 5.00 -16.73
N MET A 236 -0.51 3.69 -16.85
CA MET A 236 0.52 2.81 -17.41
C MET A 236 -0.08 1.59 -18.11
N THR A 237 0.56 1.16 -19.19
CA THR A 237 0.19 -0.02 -19.97
C THR A 237 1.41 -0.92 -20.24
N PRO A 238 1.28 -2.25 -20.13
CA PRO A 238 0.06 -2.97 -19.76
C PRO A 238 -0.24 -2.87 -18.26
N GLY A 239 -1.53 -2.81 -17.94
CA GLY A 239 -2.08 -2.66 -16.59
C GLY A 239 -2.38 -3.97 -15.87
N ASN A 240 -1.63 -5.04 -16.14
CA ASN A 240 -1.80 -6.23 -15.31
C ASN A 240 -1.34 -5.91 -13.88
N GLY A 241 -2.06 -6.41 -12.86
CA GLY A 241 -1.79 -6.03 -11.46
C GLY A 241 -0.34 -6.28 -10.99
N HIS A 242 0.37 -7.20 -11.65
CA HIS A 242 1.80 -7.41 -11.42
C HIS A 242 2.64 -6.17 -11.78
N LEU A 243 2.44 -5.59 -12.96
CA LEU A 243 3.20 -4.42 -13.42
C LEU A 243 2.92 -3.19 -12.57
N LEU A 244 1.69 -3.03 -12.08
CA LEU A 244 1.30 -1.94 -11.20
C LEU A 244 2.11 -1.95 -9.91
N ASN A 245 2.32 -3.12 -9.31
CA ASN A 245 3.06 -3.23 -8.06
C ASN A 245 4.56 -2.94 -8.24
N GLY A 246 5.15 -3.33 -9.37
CA GLY A 246 6.56 -3.06 -9.66
C GLY A 246 6.86 -1.65 -10.15
N THR A 247 5.86 -0.89 -10.60
CA THR A 247 6.05 0.51 -11.05
C THR A 247 5.76 1.47 -9.92
N THR A 248 6.58 2.49 -9.68
CA THR A 248 6.37 3.48 -8.60
C THR A 248 6.23 4.91 -9.14
N LEU A 249 5.50 5.74 -8.38
CA LEU A 249 5.40 7.19 -8.53
C LEU A 249 5.84 7.79 -7.19
N ASP A 250 6.97 8.47 -7.14
CA ASP A 250 7.56 9.00 -5.91
C ASP A 250 7.81 10.50 -6.01
N ILE A 251 7.63 11.25 -4.92
CA ILE A 251 7.82 12.70 -4.91
C ILE A 251 8.86 13.10 -3.87
N PHE A 252 9.95 13.71 -4.32
CA PHE A 252 11.08 14.13 -3.49
C PHE A 252 11.20 15.65 -3.42
N THR A 253 11.70 16.15 -2.30
CA THR A 253 12.14 17.55 -2.16
C THR A 253 13.55 17.73 -2.73
N MET A 254 13.91 18.96 -3.11
CA MET A 254 15.30 19.27 -3.52
C MET A 254 16.35 18.85 -2.48
N PRO A 255 16.20 19.12 -1.16
CA PRO A 255 17.16 18.62 -0.16
C PRO A 255 17.27 17.09 -0.12
N ALA A 256 16.18 16.35 -0.36
CA ALA A 256 16.23 14.89 -0.43
C ALA A 256 17.07 14.42 -1.62
N VAL A 257 16.88 15.04 -2.78
CA VAL A 257 17.62 14.76 -4.01
C VAL A 257 19.12 15.13 -3.89
N GLN A 258 19.47 16.24 -3.24
CA GLN A 258 20.88 16.64 -3.00
C GLN A 258 21.68 15.63 -2.19
N ASN A 259 21.02 14.84 -1.35
CA ASN A 259 21.68 13.80 -0.58
C ASN A 259 21.63 12.41 -1.25
N TRP A 260 21.07 12.32 -2.47
CA TRP A 260 21.00 11.08 -3.25
C TRP A 260 22.37 10.67 -3.82
N PRO A 261 22.71 9.36 -3.93
CA PRO A 261 21.98 8.19 -3.45
C PRO A 261 22.27 7.85 -1.97
N HIS A 262 23.11 8.65 -1.30
CA HIS A 262 23.71 8.34 -0.02
C HIS A 262 22.75 8.41 1.16
N SER A 263 21.63 9.13 1.01
CA SER A 263 20.48 9.01 1.90
C SER A 263 19.19 9.04 1.08
N ILE A 264 18.24 8.18 1.47
CA ILE A 264 16.87 8.22 0.99
C ILE A 264 16.21 9.40 1.73
N GLY A 265 16.56 10.63 1.35
CA GLY A 265 16.04 11.85 1.99
C GLY A 265 14.52 11.95 1.91
N ASN A 266 13.95 12.90 2.64
CA ASN A 266 12.50 13.14 2.81
C ASN A 266 11.72 13.11 1.48
N ASN A 267 11.23 11.91 1.14
CA ASN A 267 10.15 11.70 0.20
C ASN A 267 8.86 12.18 0.87
N ILE A 268 8.10 13.03 0.18
CA ILE A 268 6.87 13.61 0.72
C ILE A 268 5.61 12.85 0.32
N GLY A 269 5.74 11.77 -0.47
CA GLY A 269 4.73 10.74 -0.65
C GLY A 269 4.93 9.84 -1.88
N ALA A 270 4.19 8.73 -1.87
CA ALA A 270 4.13 7.76 -2.96
C ALA A 270 2.75 7.79 -3.62
N GLY A 271 2.70 7.59 -4.94
CA GLY A 271 1.46 7.28 -5.63
C GLY A 271 0.95 5.91 -5.21
N ALA A 272 -0.25 5.88 -4.64
CA ALA A 272 -0.98 4.66 -4.33
C ALA A 272 -1.53 4.02 -5.59
N ALA A 273 -1.55 2.68 -5.63
CA ALA A 273 -2.30 1.95 -6.64
C ALA A 273 -3.80 2.25 -6.49
N VAL A 274 -4.46 2.63 -7.58
CA VAL A 274 -5.91 2.86 -7.64
C VAL A 274 -6.46 2.20 -8.90
N GLU A 275 -7.78 1.99 -8.95
CA GLU A 275 -8.46 1.42 -10.13
C GLU A 275 -9.74 2.23 -10.38
N ARG A 276 -9.61 3.37 -11.08
CA ARG A 276 -10.72 4.32 -11.24
C ARG A 276 -11.23 4.44 -12.67
N ASP A 277 -10.41 4.06 -13.65
CA ASP A 277 -10.79 4.13 -15.08
C ASP A 277 -11.58 2.91 -15.58
N GLY A 278 -11.69 1.85 -14.76
CA GLY A 278 -12.41 0.62 -15.08
C GLY A 278 -11.82 -0.17 -16.24
N ASN A 279 -10.59 0.13 -16.66
CA ASN A 279 -9.91 -0.56 -17.76
C ASN A 279 -8.89 -1.56 -17.21
N PRO A 280 -9.13 -2.88 -17.33
CA PRO A 280 -8.22 -3.90 -16.80
C PRO A 280 -6.86 -3.96 -17.54
N MET A 281 -6.73 -3.22 -18.66
CA MET A 281 -5.48 -3.12 -19.42
C MET A 281 -4.61 -1.94 -18.99
N THR A 282 -5.06 -1.13 -18.03
CA THR A 282 -4.36 0.06 -17.56
C THR A 282 -4.12 -0.03 -16.05
N GLY A 283 -2.89 0.24 -15.63
CA GLY A 283 -2.54 0.42 -14.23
C GLY A 283 -2.61 1.91 -13.89
N GLU A 284 -3.06 2.24 -12.69
CA GLU A 284 -3.19 3.62 -12.26
C GLU A 284 -2.55 3.82 -10.88
N ARG A 285 -1.71 4.85 -10.76
CA ARG A 285 -1.23 5.33 -9.47
C ARG A 285 -1.60 6.79 -9.27
N ALA A 286 -2.12 7.10 -8.10
CA ALA A 286 -2.49 8.46 -7.74
C ALA A 286 -1.73 8.91 -6.49
N TRP A 287 -1.14 10.09 -6.55
CA TRP A 287 -0.61 10.78 -5.39
C TRP A 287 -1.38 12.07 -5.15
N HIS A 288 -1.59 12.43 -3.89
CA HIS A 288 -2.23 13.67 -3.49
C HIS A 288 -1.54 14.23 -2.24
N GLY A 289 -1.29 15.54 -2.21
CA GLY A 289 -0.66 16.18 -1.07
C GLY A 289 -0.50 17.68 -1.24
N TRP A 290 0.19 18.29 -0.28
CA TRP A 290 0.47 19.73 -0.29
C TRP A 290 1.92 19.99 -0.69
N LEU A 291 2.11 20.90 -1.65
CA LEU A 291 3.40 21.39 -2.09
C LEU A 291 3.58 22.85 -1.67
N VAL A 292 4.77 23.22 -1.20
CA VAL A 292 5.09 24.60 -0.84
C VAL A 292 5.45 25.36 -2.12
N ALA A 293 4.80 26.49 -2.36
CA ALA A 293 5.10 27.29 -3.54
C ALA A 293 6.50 27.90 -3.47
N GLY A 294 7.19 27.95 -4.61
CA GLY A 294 8.58 28.40 -4.71
C GLY A 294 9.63 27.35 -4.35
N GLU A 295 9.22 26.20 -3.81
CA GLU A 295 10.12 25.05 -3.62
C GLU A 295 10.22 24.20 -4.88
N VAL A 296 11.29 23.40 -5.00
CA VAL A 296 11.49 22.48 -6.12
C VAL A 296 11.27 21.05 -5.67
N TYR A 297 10.43 20.34 -6.40
CA TYR A 297 10.13 18.93 -6.20
C TYR A 297 10.58 18.11 -7.41
N TYR A 298 10.84 16.83 -7.16
CA TYR A 298 11.22 15.87 -8.17
C TYR A 298 10.27 14.68 -8.13
N VAL A 299 9.63 14.40 -9.26
CA VAL A 299 8.79 13.23 -9.43
C VAL A 299 9.63 12.14 -10.08
N ARG A 300 9.71 10.98 -9.43
CA ARG A 300 10.40 9.80 -9.96
C ARG A 300 9.37 8.77 -10.37
N LEU A 301 9.50 8.31 -11.60
CA LEU A 301 8.84 7.11 -12.09
C LEU A 301 9.88 6.00 -12.17
N HIS A 302 9.64 4.87 -11.53
CA HIS A 302 10.54 3.73 -11.60
C HIS A 302 9.77 2.50 -12.05
N ASN A 303 10.28 1.79 -13.06
CA ASN A 303 9.76 0.50 -13.47
C ASN A 303 10.64 -0.61 -12.88
N GLY A 304 10.27 -1.17 -11.73
CA GLY A 304 10.99 -2.28 -11.11
C GLY A 304 10.65 -3.66 -11.68
N ASN A 305 9.90 -3.73 -12.78
CA ASN A 305 9.51 -4.97 -13.44
C ASN A 305 10.54 -5.41 -14.48
N ASP A 306 10.48 -6.69 -14.88
CA ASP A 306 11.28 -7.26 -15.96
C ASP A 306 10.68 -7.05 -17.37
N ALA A 307 9.57 -6.32 -17.46
CA ALA A 307 8.93 -5.96 -18.72
C ALA A 307 8.79 -4.43 -18.86
N PRO A 308 8.84 -3.90 -20.09
CA PRO A 308 8.66 -2.47 -20.33
C PRO A 308 7.22 -2.03 -20.06
N VAL A 309 7.06 -0.77 -19.66
CA VAL A 309 5.77 -0.12 -19.40
C VAL A 309 5.73 1.20 -20.17
N ASP A 310 4.68 1.40 -20.97
CA ASP A 310 4.35 2.71 -21.51
C ASP A 310 3.55 3.49 -20.46
N TYR A 311 3.82 4.77 -20.27
CA TYR A 311 3.25 5.57 -19.18
C TYR A 311 2.81 6.96 -19.62
N TRP A 312 1.87 7.53 -18.86
CA TRP A 312 1.38 8.90 -18.98
C TRP A 312 1.20 9.50 -17.59
N LEU A 313 1.89 10.60 -17.30
CA LEU A 313 1.83 11.30 -16.01
C LEU A 313 1.07 12.62 -16.14
N PHE A 314 0.00 12.77 -15.36
CA PHE A 314 -0.89 13.92 -15.38
C PHE A 314 -0.80 14.72 -14.08
N PRO A 315 -0.94 16.06 -14.14
CA PRO A 315 -1.26 16.85 -12.95
C PRO A 315 -2.70 16.60 -12.51
N GLY A 316 -2.94 16.68 -11.20
CA GLY A 316 -4.24 16.50 -10.59
C GLY A 316 -4.65 15.04 -10.44
N GLN A 317 -5.87 14.86 -9.93
CA GLN A 317 -6.58 13.59 -9.87
C GLN A 317 -7.37 13.44 -11.18
N VAL A 318 -6.79 12.74 -12.15
CA VAL A 318 -7.41 12.56 -13.47
C VAL A 318 -8.04 11.17 -13.54
N HIS A 319 -9.23 11.09 -14.13
CA HIS A 319 -9.97 9.85 -14.31
C HIS A 319 -10.34 9.66 -15.79
N ASN A 320 -10.52 8.41 -16.22
CA ASN A 320 -11.06 8.06 -17.54
C ASN A 320 -10.32 8.70 -18.72
N VAL A 321 -8.98 8.67 -18.70
CA VAL A 321 -8.20 9.19 -19.82
C VAL A 321 -8.31 8.24 -21.02
N LEU A 322 -8.66 8.79 -22.17
CA LEU A 322 -8.49 8.07 -23.45
C LEU A 322 -7.00 8.01 -23.77
N LEU A 323 -6.33 6.95 -23.30
CA LEU A 323 -4.96 6.63 -23.70
C LEU A 323 -5.01 6.20 -25.17
N GLY A 324 -4.27 6.90 -26.03
CA GLY A 324 -4.34 6.74 -27.48
C GLY A 324 -4.27 5.27 -27.91
N GLN A 325 -5.17 4.87 -28.81
CA GLN A 325 -5.13 3.56 -29.47
C GLN A 325 -3.95 3.46 -30.44
#